data_AF-A0A8J5TLV9-F1
#
_entry.id   AF-A0A8J5TLV9-F1
#
_cell.length_a   1.000
_cell.length_b   1.000
_cell.length_c   1.000
_cell.angle_alpha   90.00
_cell.angle_beta   90.00
_cell.angle_gamma   90.00
#
_symmetry.space_group_name_H-M   'P 1'
#
loop_
_entity.id
_entity.type
_entity.pdbx_description
1 polymer ?
#
loop_
_entity_poly.entity_id
_entity_poly.type
_entity_poly.pdbx_seq_one_letter_code
_entity_poly.pdbx_strand_id
1 'polypeptide(L)'
;MPGTNLTREEKVRILTLIEEKVPVNEIVRHTGRNKATIHRLKAVARDLPPASVPPAKPRSGCPHKTSKTTDALLQREVLKTPHITAAELQRNQPDILGNVAQRTIQHHLQKELHLPSPRKKTTSHGQNEEGSSCFCPQISTLDTRAVGKGDVE
;
A
#
# COMPACT_ATOMS: atom_id res chain seq x y z
N MET A 1 28.59 6.43 3.41
CA MET A 1 27.88 7.68 3.05
C MET A 1 26.75 7.87 4.06
N PRO A 2 26.65 9.02 4.74
CA PRO A 2 25.54 9.27 5.65
C PRO A 2 24.22 9.20 4.88
N GLY A 3 23.21 8.55 5.48
CA GLY A 3 21.90 8.36 4.84
C GLY A 3 21.26 9.69 4.43
N THR A 4 20.39 9.65 3.41
CA THR A 4 19.70 10.83 2.85
C THR A 4 18.78 11.53 3.84
N ASN A 5 18.32 10.84 4.89
CA ASN A 5 17.44 11.40 5.91
C ASN A 5 18.25 12.00 7.06
N LEU A 6 17.96 13.24 7.42
CA LEU A 6 18.47 13.89 8.63
C LEU A 6 17.78 13.32 9.86
N THR A 7 18.55 12.94 10.87
CA THR A 7 17.99 12.61 12.19
C THR A 7 17.43 13.87 12.85
N ARG A 8 16.57 13.70 13.86
CA ARG A 8 16.01 14.83 14.62
C ARG A 8 17.12 15.66 15.28
N GLU A 9 18.12 15.01 15.85
CA GLU A 9 19.27 15.65 16.52
C GLU A 9 20.14 16.46 15.55
N GLU A 10 20.35 15.95 14.33
CA GLU A 10 21.06 16.70 13.29
C GLU A 10 20.29 17.96 12.87
N LYS A 11 18.96 17.86 12.74
CA LYS A 11 18.14 19.03 12.45
C LYS A 11 18.26 20.09 13.55
N VAL A 12 18.18 19.69 14.82
CA VAL A 12 18.36 20.61 15.96
C VAL A 12 19.71 21.30 15.87
N ARG A 13 20.81 20.53 15.72
CA ARG A 13 22.15 21.10 15.60
C ARG A 13 22.28 22.11 14.46
N ILE A 14 21.74 21.80 13.28
CA ILE A 14 21.76 22.72 12.14
C ILE A 14 20.94 23.98 12.44
N LEU A 15 19.77 23.84 13.08
CA LEU A 15 18.91 24.98 13.40
C LEU A 15 19.56 25.91 14.42
N THR A 16 20.20 25.37 15.46
CA THR A 16 20.97 26.17 16.44
C THR A 16 22.07 26.98 15.76
N LEU A 17 22.84 26.37 14.85
CA LEU A 17 23.88 27.09 14.09
C LEU A 17 23.30 28.19 13.17
N ILE A 18 22.09 27.97 12.63
CA ILE A 18 21.39 28.99 11.84
C ILE A 18 20.92 30.15 12.72
N GLU A 19 20.41 29.88 13.92
CA GLU A 19 20.01 30.89 14.90
C GLU A 19 21.20 31.74 15.35
N GLU A 20 22.38 31.12 15.53
CA GLU A 20 23.67 31.77 15.80
C GLU A 20 24.24 32.54 14.59
N LYS A 21 23.55 32.54 13.45
CA LYS A 21 23.94 33.21 12.19
C LYS A 21 25.28 32.72 11.61
N VAL A 22 25.67 31.48 11.89
CA VAL A 22 26.87 30.85 11.31
C VAL A 22 26.74 30.75 9.78
N PRO A 23 27.79 31.05 8.99
CA PRO A 23 27.72 30.96 7.55
C PRO A 23 27.51 29.51 7.09
N VAL A 24 26.71 29.31 6.03
CA VAL A 24 26.32 27.97 5.54
C VAL A 24 27.52 27.07 5.22
N ASN A 25 28.64 27.64 4.74
CA ASN A 25 29.86 26.88 4.46
C ASN A 25 30.46 26.23 5.72
N GLU A 26 30.38 26.89 6.87
CA GLU A 26 30.84 26.32 8.14
C GLU A 26 29.88 25.27 8.65
N ILE A 27 28.57 25.49 8.54
CA ILE A 27 27.55 24.49 8.88
C ILE A 27 27.77 23.19 8.09
N VAL A 28 28.10 23.28 6.80
CA VAL A 28 28.47 22.12 5.96
C VAL A 28 29.69 21.40 6.52
N ARG A 29 30.73 22.14 6.93
CA ARG A 29 31.95 21.54 7.51
C ARG A 29 31.66 20.83 8.82
N HIS A 30 30.85 21.43 9.70
CA HIS A 30 30.50 20.86 10.99
C HIS A 30 29.57 19.64 10.89
N THR A 31 28.63 19.65 9.95
CA THR A 31 27.58 18.62 9.87
C THR A 31 27.81 17.58 8.79
N GLY A 32 28.73 17.82 7.85
CA GLY A 32 28.98 16.97 6.69
C GLY A 32 27.80 16.87 5.72
N ARG A 33 26.78 17.76 5.85
CA ARG A 33 25.56 17.74 5.03
C ARG A 33 25.66 18.69 3.84
N ASN A 34 25.01 18.34 2.73
CA ASN A 34 25.01 19.15 1.52
C ASN A 34 24.35 20.53 1.77
N LYS A 35 24.93 21.60 1.19
CA LYS A 35 24.37 22.96 1.15
C LYS A 35 22.87 22.97 0.79
N ALA A 36 22.46 22.20 -0.21
CA ALA A 36 21.06 22.14 -0.66
C ALA A 36 20.11 21.62 0.44
N THR A 37 20.60 20.75 1.32
CA THR A 37 19.84 20.24 2.46
C THR A 37 19.70 21.31 3.54
N ILE A 38 20.78 22.02 3.85
CA ILE A 38 20.78 23.13 4.83
C ILE A 38 19.85 24.26 4.37
N HIS A 39 19.92 24.66 3.09
CA HIS A 39 19.01 25.66 2.53
C HIS A 39 17.55 25.23 2.59
N ARG A 40 17.23 23.96 2.28
CA ARG A 40 15.87 23.42 2.43
C ARG A 40 15.41 23.47 3.89
N LEU A 41 16.27 23.09 4.84
CA LEU A 41 15.93 23.13 6.27
C LEU A 41 15.69 24.56 6.74
N LYS A 42 16.58 25.49 6.38
CA LYS A 42 16.45 26.93 6.64
C LYS A 42 15.15 27.48 6.07
N ALA A 43 14.80 27.09 4.85
CA ALA A 43 13.58 27.55 4.19
C ALA A 43 12.33 27.15 4.98
N VAL A 44 12.23 25.88 5.40
CA VAL A 44 11.11 25.35 6.18
C VAL A 44 11.07 25.93 7.60
N ALA A 45 12.22 26.18 8.21
CA ALA A 45 12.30 26.73 9.56
C ALA A 45 11.77 28.18 9.66
N ARG A 46 11.78 28.95 8.56
CA ARG A 46 11.21 30.30 8.54
C ARG A 46 9.71 30.33 8.80
N ASP A 47 9.01 29.28 8.42
CA ASP A 47 7.55 29.18 8.53
C ASP A 47 7.10 28.57 9.88
N LEU A 48 8.04 28.17 10.73
CA LEU A 48 7.79 27.50 12.00
C LEU A 48 8.14 28.40 13.18
N PRO A 49 7.51 28.20 14.35
CA PRO A 49 7.89 28.93 15.55
C PRO A 49 9.34 28.64 15.94
N PRO A 50 10.03 29.60 16.60
CA PRO A 50 11.42 29.42 17.03
C PRO A 50 11.55 28.18 17.92
N ALA A 51 12.69 27.48 17.81
CA ALA A 51 12.94 26.19 18.46
C ALA A 51 12.07 24.98 18.02
N SER A 52 11.18 25.12 17.04
CA SER A 52 10.43 23.98 16.50
C SER A 52 11.21 23.22 15.45
N VAL A 53 11.32 21.90 15.63
CA VAL A 53 11.99 21.01 14.65
C VAL A 53 11.00 20.68 13.53
N PRO A 54 11.35 20.93 12.25
CA PRO A 54 10.44 20.67 11.15
C PRO A 54 10.08 19.18 11.07
N PRO A 55 8.78 18.86 11.05
CA PRO A 55 8.34 17.47 10.95
C PRO A 55 8.81 16.87 9.63
N ALA A 56 8.95 15.54 9.61
CA ALA A 56 9.14 14.85 8.34
C ALA A 56 7.89 15.05 7.49
N LYS A 57 8.06 15.39 6.20
CA LYS A 57 6.95 15.40 5.28
C LYS A 57 6.34 14.00 5.25
N PRO A 58 5.01 13.85 5.33
CA PRO A 58 4.39 12.55 5.12
C PRO A 58 4.83 12.05 3.75
N ARG A 59 5.22 10.77 3.68
CA ARG A 59 5.49 10.17 2.38
C ARG A 59 4.20 10.17 1.60
N SER A 60 4.23 10.67 0.37
CA SER A 60 3.12 10.45 -0.56
C SER A 60 2.92 8.93 -0.66
N GLY A 61 1.75 8.45 -0.25
CA GLY A 61 1.41 7.04 -0.40
C GLY A 61 1.42 6.63 -1.87
N CYS A 62 1.51 5.33 -2.12
CA CYS A 62 1.25 4.80 -3.45
C CYS A 62 -0.20 5.14 -3.82
N PRO A 63 -0.48 5.66 -5.03
CA PRO A 63 -1.86 5.86 -5.46
C PRO A 63 -2.64 4.55 -5.39
N HIS A 64 -3.90 4.65 -4.99
CA HIS A 64 -4.79 3.49 -4.95
C HIS A 64 -5.07 2.98 -6.37
N LYS A 65 -5.39 1.69 -6.48
CA LYS A 65 -5.75 1.07 -7.77
C LYS A 65 -7.10 1.55 -8.30
N THR A 66 -7.98 2.05 -7.44
CA THR A 66 -9.27 2.62 -7.84
C THR A 66 -9.20 4.14 -7.84
N SER A 67 -10.03 4.75 -8.69
CA SER A 67 -10.22 6.20 -8.71
C SER A 67 -11.38 6.59 -7.80
N LYS A 68 -11.41 7.85 -7.34
CA LYS A 68 -12.53 8.41 -6.57
C LYS A 68 -13.88 8.28 -7.30
N THR A 69 -13.86 8.41 -8.63
CA THR A 69 -15.05 8.24 -9.47
C THR A 69 -15.56 6.80 -9.43
N THR A 70 -14.63 5.84 -9.50
CA THR A 70 -14.95 4.42 -9.35
C THR A 70 -15.54 4.13 -7.97
N ASP A 71 -14.96 4.70 -6.91
CA ASP A 71 -15.47 4.51 -5.55
C ASP A 71 -16.89 5.09 -5.37
N ALA A 72 -17.17 6.27 -5.95
CA ALA A 72 -18.51 6.86 -5.93
C ALA A 72 -19.55 6.00 -6.68
N LEU A 73 -19.16 5.39 -7.80
CA LEU A 73 -20.01 4.46 -8.54
C LEU A 73 -20.29 3.19 -7.72
N LEU A 74 -19.26 2.60 -7.12
CA LEU A 74 -19.40 1.43 -6.25
C LEU A 74 -20.34 1.73 -5.07
N GLN A 75 -20.16 2.89 -4.42
CA GLN A 75 -21.01 3.33 -3.33
C GLN A 75 -22.47 3.48 -3.78
N ARG A 76 -22.71 4.09 -4.95
CA ARG A 76 -24.06 4.25 -5.50
C ARG A 76 -24.73 2.90 -5.76
N GLU A 77 -24.04 1.95 -6.37
CA GLU A 77 -24.62 0.64 -6.69
C GLU A 77 -24.87 -0.20 -5.43
N VAL A 78 -23.99 -0.14 -4.43
CA VAL A 78 -24.21 -0.85 -3.16
C VAL A 78 -25.34 -0.22 -2.36
N LEU A 79 -25.51 1.11 -2.38
CA LEU A 79 -26.64 1.77 -1.72
C LEU A 79 -27.97 1.44 -2.40
N LYS A 80 -28.00 1.28 -3.72
CA LYS A 80 -29.19 0.81 -4.45
C LYS A 80 -29.53 -0.63 -4.10
N THR A 81 -28.52 -1.50 -4.07
CA THR A 81 -28.68 -2.94 -3.86
C THR A 81 -27.69 -3.44 -2.81
N PRO A 82 -28.04 -3.39 -1.50
CA PRO A 82 -27.10 -3.66 -0.42
C PRO A 82 -26.57 -5.11 -0.38
N HIS A 83 -27.26 -6.04 -1.05
CA HIS A 83 -26.88 -7.45 -1.12
C HIS A 83 -26.00 -7.79 -2.33
N ILE A 84 -25.63 -6.80 -3.15
CA ILE A 84 -24.81 -7.03 -4.34
C ILE A 84 -23.41 -7.52 -3.95
N THR A 85 -22.95 -8.57 -4.64
CA THR A 85 -21.62 -9.12 -4.43
C THR A 85 -20.56 -8.39 -5.25
N ALA A 86 -19.30 -8.44 -4.81
CA ALA A 86 -18.19 -7.85 -5.57
C ALA A 86 -18.04 -8.46 -6.99
N ALA A 87 -18.40 -9.74 -7.17
CA ALA A 87 -18.40 -10.38 -8.48
C ALA A 87 -19.48 -9.81 -9.39
N GLU A 88 -20.69 -9.60 -8.86
CA GLU A 88 -21.79 -8.97 -9.61
C GLU A 88 -21.48 -7.52 -9.97
N LEU A 89 -20.89 -6.75 -9.05
CA LEU A 89 -20.43 -5.39 -9.35
C LEU A 89 -19.45 -5.37 -10.54
N GLN A 90 -18.50 -6.31 -10.56
CA GLN A 90 -17.54 -6.42 -11.66
C GLN A 90 -18.22 -6.83 -12.98
N ARG A 91 -19.21 -7.75 -12.95
CA ARG A 91 -19.98 -8.17 -14.13
C ARG A 91 -20.87 -7.05 -14.68
N ASN A 92 -21.42 -6.22 -13.81
CA ASN A 92 -22.32 -5.12 -14.20
C ASN A 92 -21.56 -3.93 -14.81
N GLN A 93 -20.27 -3.77 -14.50
CA GLN A 93 -19.45 -2.64 -14.96
C GLN A 93 -18.05 -3.11 -15.41
N PRO A 94 -17.96 -3.96 -16.45
CA PRO A 94 -16.69 -4.50 -16.92
C PRO A 94 -15.74 -3.41 -17.44
N ASP A 95 -16.29 -2.33 -18.01
CA ASP A 95 -15.49 -1.24 -18.58
C ASP A 95 -14.62 -0.52 -17.54
N ILE A 96 -15.12 -0.40 -16.32
CA ILE A 96 -14.46 0.34 -15.23
C ILE A 96 -13.71 -0.61 -14.31
N LEU A 97 -14.28 -1.79 -14.03
CA LEU A 97 -13.79 -2.74 -13.03
C LEU A 97 -13.09 -3.97 -13.63
N GLY A 98 -12.99 -4.08 -14.96
CA GLY A 98 -12.39 -5.24 -15.63
C GLY A 98 -10.95 -5.51 -15.20
N ASN A 99 -10.19 -4.45 -14.93
CA ASN A 99 -8.79 -4.56 -14.48
C ASN A 99 -8.63 -4.61 -12.95
N VAL A 100 -9.72 -4.48 -12.19
CA VAL A 100 -9.67 -4.45 -10.72
C VAL A 100 -10.00 -5.83 -10.18
N ALA A 101 -9.04 -6.46 -9.48
CA ALA A 101 -9.30 -7.75 -8.86
C ALA A 101 -10.45 -7.69 -7.86
N GLN A 102 -11.33 -8.70 -7.85
CA GLN A 102 -12.50 -8.78 -6.97
C GLN A 102 -12.16 -8.56 -5.49
N ARG A 103 -11.01 -9.09 -5.04
CA ARG A 103 -10.50 -8.89 -3.66
C ARG A 103 -10.26 -7.42 -3.33
N THR A 104 -9.80 -6.62 -4.30
CA THR A 104 -9.58 -5.17 -4.15
C THR A 104 -10.91 -4.44 -4.00
N ILE A 105 -11.91 -4.79 -4.82
CA ILE A 105 -13.27 -4.23 -4.73
C ILE A 105 -13.85 -4.53 -3.34
N GLN A 106 -13.77 -5.79 -2.89
CA GLN A 106 -14.25 -6.18 -1.58
C GLN A 106 -13.54 -5.43 -0.44
N HIS A 107 -12.21 -5.29 -0.53
CA HIS A 107 -11.43 -4.53 0.46
C HIS A 107 -11.88 -3.06 0.51
N HIS A 108 -12.09 -2.42 -0.64
CA HIS A 108 -12.56 -1.03 -0.73
C HIS A 108 -13.95 -0.85 -0.10
N LEU A 109 -14.89 -1.75 -0.40
CA LEU A 109 -16.24 -1.71 0.18
C LEU A 109 -16.20 -1.78 1.71
N GLN A 110 -15.32 -2.62 2.28
CA GLN A 110 -15.23 -2.85 3.72
C GLN A 110 -14.44 -1.78 4.46
N LYS A 111 -13.26 -1.40 3.96
CA LYS A 111 -12.34 -0.50 4.68
C LYS A 111 -12.51 0.97 4.33
N GLU A 112 -12.67 1.29 3.05
CA GLU A 112 -12.67 2.67 2.60
C GLU A 112 -14.08 3.25 2.69
N LEU A 113 -15.07 2.51 2.20
CA LEU A 113 -16.47 2.95 2.16
C LEU A 113 -17.27 2.60 3.41
N HIS A 114 -16.74 1.77 4.30
CA HIS A 114 -17.39 1.34 5.55
C HIS A 114 -18.80 0.74 5.35
N LEU A 115 -19.02 0.06 4.21
CA LEU A 115 -20.33 -0.49 3.86
C LEU A 115 -20.52 -1.89 4.46
N PRO A 116 -21.76 -2.25 4.85
CA PRO A 116 -22.07 -3.58 5.34
C PRO A 116 -21.88 -4.59 4.21
N SER A 117 -20.71 -5.21 4.16
CA SER A 117 -20.46 -6.33 3.26
C SER A 117 -21.28 -7.53 3.75
N PRO A 118 -22.02 -8.22 2.86
CA PRO A 118 -22.71 -9.45 3.23
C PRO A 118 -21.66 -10.41 3.78
N ARG A 119 -21.67 -10.61 5.11
CA ARG A 119 -20.91 -11.70 5.69
C ARG A 119 -21.47 -12.94 5.04
N LYS A 120 -20.62 -13.76 4.41
CA LYS A 120 -21.01 -15.12 4.05
C LYS A 120 -21.62 -15.69 5.31
N LYS A 121 -22.94 -15.90 5.33
CA LYS A 121 -23.55 -16.72 6.37
C LYS A 121 -22.80 -18.01 6.23
N THR A 122 -21.92 -18.30 7.19
CA THR A 122 -21.39 -19.63 7.36
C THR A 122 -22.65 -20.45 7.54
N THR A 123 -23.09 -21.08 6.45
CA THR A 123 -24.07 -22.15 6.50
C THR A 123 -23.45 -23.08 7.52
N SER A 124 -23.98 -23.08 8.73
CA SER A 124 -23.66 -24.10 9.72
C SER A 124 -23.90 -25.39 8.98
N HIS A 125 -22.83 -26.04 8.53
CA HIS A 125 -22.87 -27.41 8.11
C HIS A 125 -23.43 -28.14 9.32
N GLY A 126 -24.74 -28.41 9.28
CA GLY A 126 -25.35 -29.41 10.12
C GLY A 126 -24.55 -30.66 9.86
N GLN A 127 -23.78 -31.05 10.86
CA GLN A 127 -23.06 -32.30 10.90
C GLN A 127 -24.12 -33.40 10.88
N ASN A 128 -24.47 -33.88 9.69
CA ASN A 128 -24.92 -35.26 9.56
C ASN A 128 -23.64 -36.07 9.39
N GLU A 129 -23.13 -36.52 10.53
CA GLU A 129 -22.02 -37.45 10.63
C GLU A 129 -22.47 -38.83 10.15
N GLU A 130 -22.37 -39.12 8.86
CA GLU A 130 -22.32 -40.50 8.40
C GLU A 130 -21.23 -40.65 7.32
N GLY A 131 -20.04 -41.04 7.79
CA GLY A 131 -19.09 -41.88 7.06
C GLY A 131 -18.50 -41.34 5.77
N SER A 132 -17.55 -40.41 5.85
CA SER A 132 -16.59 -40.19 4.74
C SER A 132 -15.20 -40.60 5.22
N SER A 133 -14.87 -41.87 4.98
CA SER A 133 -13.55 -42.44 5.24
C SER A 133 -12.49 -41.66 4.46
N CYS A 134 -11.41 -41.34 5.16
CA CYS A 134 -10.25 -40.64 4.65
C CYS A 134 -9.47 -41.57 3.72
N PHE A 135 -9.93 -41.76 2.49
CA PHE A 135 -9.13 -42.43 1.47
C PHE A 135 -8.24 -41.39 0.80
N CYS A 136 -7.02 -41.22 1.32
CA CYS A 136 -5.95 -40.53 0.61
C CYS A 136 -5.45 -41.46 -0.51
N PRO A 137 -5.71 -41.21 -1.80
CA PRO A 137 -5.01 -41.95 -2.85
C PRO A 137 -3.53 -41.56 -2.79
N GLN A 138 -2.69 -42.57 -2.55
CA GLN A 138 -1.24 -42.44 -2.70
C GLN A 138 -0.96 -42.03 -4.15
N ILE A 139 -0.43 -40.82 -4.31
CA ILE A 139 0.04 -40.31 -5.60
C ILE A 139 1.35 -41.05 -5.88
N SER A 140 1.27 -42.13 -6.66
CA SER A 140 2.45 -42.81 -7.18
C SER A 140 3.13 -41.87 -8.18
N THR A 141 4.33 -41.44 -7.82
CA THR A 141 5.27 -40.75 -8.70
C THR A 141 5.65 -41.67 -9.86
N LEU A 142 5.14 -41.39 -11.06
CA LEU A 142 5.68 -41.97 -12.29
C LEU A 142 6.79 -41.08 -12.82
N ASP A 143 8.02 -41.57 -12.67
CA ASP A 143 9.22 -41.14 -13.37
C ASP A 143 8.94 -41.07 -14.88
N THR A 144 8.92 -39.87 -15.45
CA THR A 144 8.92 -39.70 -16.91
C THR A 144 10.36 -39.50 -17.36
N ARG A 145 11.00 -40.60 -17.75
CA ARG A 145 12.29 -40.61 -18.44
C ARG A 145 12.10 -40.31 -19.93
N ALA A 146 12.87 -39.32 -20.38
CA ALA A 146 13.74 -39.35 -21.57
C ALA A 146 13.17 -39.30 -23.01
N VAL A 147 14.01 -38.65 -23.84
CA VAL A 147 14.13 -38.70 -25.32
C VAL A 147 13.18 -37.76 -26.08
N GLY A 148 13.60 -36.90 -27.02
CA GLY A 148 14.91 -36.76 -27.65
C GLY A 148 15.08 -35.37 -28.28
N LYS A 149 16.35 -35.02 -28.47
CA LYS A 149 16.78 -33.94 -29.36
C LYS A 149 16.61 -34.43 -30.80
N GLY A 150 15.88 -33.68 -31.61
CA GLY A 150 15.93 -33.77 -33.06
C GLY A 150 16.44 -32.45 -33.58
N ASP A 151 17.69 -32.42 -34.02
CA ASP A 151 18.24 -31.39 -34.89
C ASP A 151 17.59 -31.55 -36.28
N VAL A 152 17.11 -30.46 -36.87
CA VAL A 152 16.74 -30.39 -38.28
C VAL A 152 17.61 -29.31 -38.91
N GLU A 153 18.22 -29.71 -40.02
CA GLU A 153 19.18 -29.03 -40.89
C GLU A 153 18.78 -27.61 -41.34
#